data_AF-A0AA35X0R6-F1
#
_entry.id   AF-A0AA35X0R6-F1
#
_cell.length_a   1.000
_cell.length_b   1.000
_cell.length_c   1.000
_cell.angle_alpha   90.00
_cell.angle_beta   90.00
_cell.angle_gamma   90.00
#
_symmetry.space_group_name_H-M   'P 1'
#
loop_
_entity.id
_entity.type
_entity.pdbx_description
1 polymer ?
#
loop_
_entity_poly.entity_id
_entity_poly.type
_entity_poly.pdbx_seq_one_letter_code
_entity_poly.pdbx_strand_id
1 'polypeptide(L)'
;MQLVLLLLVVSATAAVLAEAALSGEEREALIAEAIAEGKEHGRQQSLAREASIQRMKTGQLSSGQMVGRLFKKPTKSARKQGEARVMLDDMVRRAEKKIAEAERHSVGTTQGAEEKAEALAKELFHRPGSMLTSDEIARMTQESGCANVREAPKCFQNLYNIFVRTIDGTCNNFKNPLFGASETKFTRLCPPFYEDGIDSLRGDIQGKTGNLFSLSAYVPPAPSARLISKTIIFRNDSREEDDFTHLLMQWGQFLDHDLDLSPE
;
A
#
# COMPACT_ATOMS: atom_id res chain seq x y z
N MET A 1 25.90 40.53 -15.86
CA MET A 1 26.53 39.31 -15.32
C MET A 1 25.55 38.40 -14.60
N GLN A 2 24.65 38.88 -13.74
CA GLN A 2 23.66 38.05 -13.03
C GLN A 2 22.62 37.36 -13.93
N LEU A 3 22.18 37.98 -15.04
CA LEU A 3 21.20 37.37 -15.95
C LEU A 3 21.74 36.13 -16.69
N VAL A 4 23.02 36.17 -17.06
CA VAL A 4 23.71 35.05 -17.73
C VAL A 4 23.94 33.90 -16.76
N LEU A 5 24.25 34.20 -15.49
CA LEU A 5 24.39 33.20 -14.45
C LEU A 5 23.04 32.51 -14.15
N LEU A 6 21.94 33.27 -14.10
CA LEU A 6 20.59 32.72 -13.92
C LEU A 6 20.15 31.84 -15.09
N LEU A 7 20.42 32.26 -16.33
CA LEU A 7 20.10 31.46 -17.52
C LEU A 7 20.94 30.18 -17.61
N LEU A 8 22.22 30.22 -17.22
CA LEU A 8 23.09 29.05 -17.16
C LEU A 8 22.71 28.09 -16.03
N VAL A 9 22.28 28.60 -14.87
CA VAL A 9 21.78 27.76 -13.78
C VAL A 9 20.46 27.12 -14.16
N VAL A 10 19.53 27.85 -14.78
CA VAL A 10 18.25 27.29 -15.25
C VAL A 10 18.48 26.26 -16.35
N SER A 11 19.38 26.50 -17.31
CA SER A 11 19.70 25.52 -18.35
C SER A 11 20.43 24.30 -17.79
N ALA A 12 21.31 24.47 -16.80
CA ALA A 12 21.98 23.36 -16.14
C ALA A 12 20.99 22.54 -15.29
N THR A 13 20.05 23.17 -14.58
CA THR A 13 18.99 22.44 -13.86
C THR A 13 18.03 21.73 -14.81
N ALA A 14 17.70 22.32 -15.95
CA ALA A 14 16.87 21.69 -16.97
C ALA A 14 17.60 20.53 -17.69
N ALA A 15 18.91 20.65 -17.91
CA ALA A 15 19.74 19.58 -18.48
C ALA A 15 19.91 18.40 -17.50
N VAL A 16 20.13 18.69 -16.21
CA VAL A 16 20.21 17.67 -15.14
C VAL A 16 18.85 16.96 -14.92
N LEU A 17 17.73 17.66 -15.16
CA LEU A 17 16.39 17.05 -15.15
C LEU A 17 16.06 16.28 -16.43
N ALA A 18 16.71 16.60 -17.56
CA ALA A 18 16.47 15.93 -18.85
C ALA A 18 17.27 14.62 -19.03
N GLU A 19 18.33 14.38 -18.25
CA GLU A 19 19.21 13.23 -18.41
C GLU A 19 18.82 11.96 -17.60
N ALA A 20 17.67 11.94 -16.91
CA ALA A 20 17.31 10.84 -16.01
C ALA A 20 15.93 10.20 -16.26
N ALA A 21 15.26 10.48 -17.39
CA ALA A 21 14.01 9.81 -17.72
C ALA A 21 14.29 8.52 -18.51
N LEU A 22 13.79 7.37 -18.04
CA LEU A 22 13.77 6.13 -18.84
C LEU A 22 13.16 6.43 -20.21
N SER A 23 13.70 5.80 -21.26
CA SER A 23 13.04 5.88 -22.57
C SER A 23 11.64 5.27 -22.49
N GLY A 24 10.70 5.80 -23.27
CA GLY A 24 9.32 5.31 -23.25
C GLY A 24 9.20 3.82 -23.55
N GLU A 25 10.05 3.29 -24.43
CA GLU A 25 10.08 1.87 -24.78
C GLU A 25 10.59 0.99 -23.63
N GLU A 26 11.65 1.41 -22.93
CA GLU A 26 12.16 0.67 -21.76
C GLU A 26 11.12 0.65 -20.63
N ARG A 27 10.47 1.79 -20.37
CA ARG A 27 9.43 1.88 -19.32
C ARG A 27 8.24 0.97 -19.63
N GLU A 28 7.79 0.95 -20.88
CA GLU A 28 6.73 0.04 -21.35
C GLU A 28 7.12 -1.44 -21.22
N ALA A 29 8.36 -1.80 -21.52
CA ALA A 29 8.86 -3.17 -21.37
C ALA A 29 8.84 -3.63 -19.90
N LEU A 30 9.31 -2.78 -18.97
CA LEU A 30 9.30 -3.09 -17.53
C LEU A 30 7.88 -3.28 -17.00
N ILE A 31 6.93 -2.46 -17.46
CA ILE A 31 5.51 -2.56 -17.08
C ILE A 31 4.89 -3.84 -17.65
N ALA A 32 5.17 -4.18 -18.91
CA ALA A 32 4.68 -5.41 -19.53
C ALA A 32 5.20 -6.65 -18.79
N GLU A 33 6.47 -6.65 -18.41
CA GLU A 33 7.09 -7.72 -17.62
C GLU A 33 6.45 -7.84 -16.23
N ALA A 34 6.26 -6.72 -15.52
CA ALA A 34 5.60 -6.69 -14.22
C ALA A 34 4.16 -7.25 -14.26
N ILE A 35 3.40 -6.92 -15.31
CA ILE A 35 2.07 -7.48 -15.54
C ILE A 35 2.13 -9.00 -15.74
N ALA A 36 3.07 -9.48 -16.56
CA ALA A 36 3.23 -10.91 -16.82
C ALA A 36 3.59 -11.70 -15.55
N GLU A 37 4.55 -11.19 -14.78
CA GLU A 37 4.96 -11.78 -13.49
C GLU A 37 3.81 -11.79 -12.48
N GLY A 38 3.08 -10.67 -12.35
CA GLY A 38 1.95 -10.55 -11.42
C GLY A 38 0.81 -11.52 -11.74
N LYS A 39 0.50 -11.71 -13.04
CA LYS A 39 -0.49 -12.71 -13.49
C LYS A 39 -0.06 -14.13 -13.13
N GLU A 40 1.19 -14.47 -13.39
CA GLU A 40 1.70 -15.82 -13.09
C GLU A 40 1.70 -16.08 -11.58
N HIS A 41 2.14 -15.11 -10.77
CA HIS A 41 2.09 -15.23 -9.31
C HIS A 41 0.65 -15.39 -8.80
N GLY A 42 -0.31 -14.60 -9.31
CA GLY A 42 -1.72 -14.75 -8.96
C GLY A 42 -2.29 -16.12 -9.34
N ARG A 43 -1.90 -16.67 -10.50
CA ARG A 43 -2.27 -18.03 -10.92
C ARG A 43 -1.76 -19.10 -9.95
N GLN A 44 -0.50 -18.97 -9.50
CA GLN A 44 0.09 -19.88 -8.50
C GLN A 44 -0.64 -19.81 -7.16
N GLN A 45 -1.00 -18.61 -6.69
CA GLN A 45 -1.77 -18.44 -5.46
C GLN A 45 -3.17 -19.08 -5.55
N SER A 46 -3.86 -18.92 -6.68
CA SER A 46 -5.16 -19.55 -6.93
C SER A 46 -5.06 -21.08 -6.86
N LEU A 47 -4.06 -21.67 -7.52
CA LEU A 47 -3.83 -23.12 -7.49
C LEU A 47 -3.49 -23.63 -6.08
N ALA A 48 -2.64 -22.92 -5.34
CA ALA A 48 -2.29 -23.26 -3.96
C ALA A 48 -3.53 -23.21 -3.04
N ARG A 49 -4.40 -22.22 -3.25
CA ARG A 49 -5.65 -22.07 -2.50
C ARG A 49 -6.65 -23.18 -2.83
N GLU A 50 -6.80 -23.56 -4.10
CA GLU A 50 -7.62 -24.70 -4.50
C GLU A 50 -7.11 -26.01 -3.91
N ALA A 51 -5.80 -26.25 -3.92
CA ALA A 51 -5.18 -27.40 -3.28
C ALA A 51 -5.47 -27.42 -1.76
N SER A 52 -5.39 -26.25 -1.10
CA SER A 52 -5.79 -26.10 0.30
C SER A 52 -7.27 -26.44 0.51
N ILE A 53 -8.16 -25.97 -0.36
CA ILE A 53 -9.60 -26.32 -0.31
C ILE A 53 -9.84 -27.81 -0.49
N GLN A 54 -9.12 -28.48 -1.38
CA GLN A 54 -9.25 -29.93 -1.55
C GLN A 54 -8.80 -30.68 -0.30
N ARG A 55 -7.68 -30.28 0.33
CA ARG A 55 -7.24 -30.84 1.62
C ARG A 55 -8.28 -30.65 2.73
N MET A 56 -9.04 -29.54 2.69
CA MET A 56 -10.14 -29.33 3.62
C MET A 56 -11.28 -30.33 3.41
N LYS A 57 -11.62 -30.65 2.16
CA LYS A 57 -12.68 -31.61 1.83
C LYS A 57 -12.30 -33.04 2.21
N THR A 58 -11.00 -33.38 2.17
CA THR A 58 -10.49 -34.70 2.53
C THR A 58 -10.22 -34.90 4.03
N GLY A 59 -10.49 -33.89 4.87
CA GLY A 59 -10.45 -34.03 6.34
C GLY A 59 -9.07 -34.02 7.00
N GLN A 60 -8.02 -33.60 6.29
CA GLN A 60 -6.64 -33.55 6.81
C GLN A 60 -6.30 -32.19 7.45
N LEU A 61 -6.96 -31.81 8.56
CA LEU A 61 -6.76 -30.50 9.19
C LEU A 61 -6.51 -30.60 10.70
N SER A 62 -5.67 -29.71 11.24
CA SER A 62 -5.44 -29.58 12.69
C SER A 62 -6.52 -28.73 13.38
N SER A 63 -6.74 -28.96 14.68
CA SER A 63 -7.80 -28.28 15.46
C SER A 63 -7.71 -26.75 15.45
N GLY A 64 -6.51 -26.17 15.42
CA GLY A 64 -6.32 -24.71 15.33
C GLY A 64 -6.76 -24.11 13.99
N GLN A 65 -6.66 -24.88 12.90
CA GLN A 65 -7.14 -24.47 11.57
C GLN A 65 -8.67 -24.54 11.45
N MET A 66 -9.35 -25.14 12.43
CA MET A 66 -10.80 -25.28 12.47
C MET A 66 -11.48 -24.08 13.15
N VAL A 67 -10.85 -23.48 14.18
CA VAL A 67 -11.42 -22.39 15.00
C VAL A 67 -11.53 -21.07 14.23
N GLY A 68 -10.53 -20.69 13.43
CA GLY A 68 -10.58 -19.50 12.57
C GLY A 68 -11.67 -19.55 11.48
N ARG A 69 -12.41 -20.66 11.37
CA ARG A 69 -13.41 -20.94 10.34
C ARG A 69 -14.86 -20.94 10.84
N LEU A 70 -15.08 -20.64 12.13
CA LEU A 70 -16.41 -20.39 12.70
C LEU A 70 -17.01 -19.04 12.25
N PHE A 71 -16.20 -18.14 11.69
CA PHE A 71 -16.65 -16.86 11.18
C PHE A 71 -17.15 -16.92 9.74
N LYS A 72 -18.02 -15.96 9.41
CA LYS A 72 -18.72 -15.79 8.12
C LYS A 72 -17.71 -15.85 6.96
N LYS A 73 -17.80 -16.88 6.12
CA LYS A 73 -16.91 -17.01 4.95
C LYS A 73 -17.27 -15.96 3.89
N PRO A 74 -16.29 -15.29 3.27
CA PRO A 74 -16.56 -14.32 2.21
C PRO A 74 -17.24 -15.01 1.02
N THR A 75 -18.14 -14.26 0.36
CA THR A 75 -18.86 -14.72 -0.83
C THR A 75 -17.89 -15.03 -1.97
N LYS A 76 -18.32 -15.82 -2.97
CA LYS A 76 -17.48 -16.11 -4.15
C LYS A 76 -17.06 -14.83 -4.89
N SER A 77 -17.96 -13.84 -4.96
CA SER A 77 -17.68 -12.54 -5.57
C SER A 77 -16.60 -11.78 -4.80
N ALA A 78 -16.72 -11.70 -3.47
CA ALA A 78 -15.73 -11.03 -2.62
C ALA A 78 -14.35 -11.69 -2.71
N ARG A 79 -14.30 -13.02 -2.81
CA ARG A 79 -13.03 -13.74 -3.01
C ARG A 79 -12.38 -13.41 -4.35
N LYS A 80 -13.15 -13.46 -5.43
CA LYS A 80 -12.65 -13.13 -6.77
C LYS A 80 -12.13 -11.70 -6.84
N GLN A 81 -12.83 -10.75 -6.19
CA GLN A 81 -12.39 -9.37 -6.10
C GLN A 81 -11.12 -9.22 -5.24
N GLY A 82 -11.03 -9.92 -4.11
CA GLY A 82 -9.81 -9.94 -3.30
C GLY A 82 -8.61 -10.51 -4.05
N GLU A 83 -8.80 -11.62 -4.78
CA GLU A 83 -7.75 -12.22 -5.62
C GLU A 83 -7.28 -11.27 -6.73
N ALA A 84 -8.22 -10.60 -7.42
CA ALA A 84 -7.91 -9.60 -8.42
C ALA A 84 -7.17 -8.40 -7.82
N ARG A 85 -7.56 -7.95 -6.62
CA ARG A 85 -6.92 -6.84 -5.91
C ARG A 85 -5.49 -7.17 -5.51
N VAL A 86 -5.25 -8.36 -4.94
CA VAL A 86 -3.90 -8.84 -4.60
C VAL A 86 -3.03 -8.92 -5.84
N MET A 87 -3.58 -9.39 -6.96
CA MET A 87 -2.85 -9.44 -8.23
C MET A 87 -2.50 -8.03 -8.73
N LEU A 88 -3.44 -7.08 -8.68
CA LEU A 88 -3.19 -5.69 -9.04
C LEU A 88 -2.09 -5.07 -8.17
N ASP A 89 -2.16 -5.25 -6.85
CA ASP A 89 -1.15 -4.73 -5.93
C ASP A 89 0.24 -5.34 -6.20
N ASP A 90 0.31 -6.63 -6.52
CA ASP A 90 1.59 -7.26 -6.89
C ASP A 90 2.13 -6.74 -8.24
N MET A 91 1.27 -6.47 -9.23
CA MET A 91 1.67 -5.85 -10.50
C MET A 91 2.22 -4.44 -10.29
N VAL A 92 1.49 -3.59 -9.56
CA VAL A 92 1.88 -2.21 -9.25
C VAL A 92 3.22 -2.19 -8.54
N ARG A 93 3.34 -2.99 -7.47
CA ARG A 93 4.57 -3.11 -6.69
C ARG A 93 5.78 -3.51 -7.54
N ARG A 94 5.63 -4.53 -8.39
CA ARG A 94 6.72 -5.00 -9.27
C ARG A 94 7.13 -3.93 -10.27
N ALA A 95 6.15 -3.26 -10.87
CA ALA A 95 6.41 -2.21 -11.85
C ALA A 95 7.16 -1.02 -11.23
N GLU A 96 6.67 -0.53 -10.09
CA GLU A 96 7.32 0.57 -9.37
C GLU A 96 8.73 0.20 -8.95
N LYS A 97 8.94 -1.02 -8.47
CA LYS A 97 10.27 -1.50 -8.09
C LYS A 97 11.21 -1.56 -9.29
N LYS A 98 10.77 -2.12 -10.42
CA LYS A 98 11.58 -2.19 -11.64
C LYS A 98 11.91 -0.80 -12.19
N ILE A 99 10.95 0.13 -12.17
CA ILE A 99 11.17 1.53 -12.58
C ILE A 99 12.20 2.19 -11.65
N ALA A 100 12.03 2.08 -10.33
CA ALA A 100 12.95 2.66 -9.37
C ALA A 100 14.37 2.07 -9.48
N GLU A 101 14.50 0.77 -9.75
CA GLU A 101 15.80 0.12 -10.01
C GLU A 101 16.43 0.63 -11.31
N ALA A 102 15.65 0.74 -12.39
CA ALA A 102 16.16 1.22 -13.67
C ALA A 102 16.60 2.70 -13.61
N GLU A 103 15.86 3.55 -12.90
CA GLU A 103 16.23 4.95 -12.63
C GLU A 103 17.47 5.06 -11.74
N ARG A 104 17.71 4.10 -10.84
CA ARG A 104 18.97 4.02 -10.07
C ARG A 104 20.15 3.61 -10.94
N HIS A 105 19.93 2.75 -11.94
CA HIS A 105 20.99 2.27 -12.83
C HIS A 105 21.39 3.27 -13.92
N SER A 106 20.47 4.13 -14.37
CA SER A 106 20.79 5.22 -15.32
C SER A 106 21.63 6.33 -14.67
N VAL A 107 21.62 6.42 -13.34
CA VAL A 107 22.31 7.45 -12.57
C VAL A 107 23.58 6.86 -11.96
N GLY A 108 24.72 7.16 -12.58
CA GLY A 108 26.04 6.77 -12.07
C GLY A 108 26.29 7.21 -10.62
N THR A 109 27.12 6.42 -9.94
CA THR A 109 27.53 6.51 -8.54
C THR A 109 27.95 7.90 -8.03
N THR A 110 27.59 8.13 -6.75
CA THR A 110 28.06 9.10 -5.75
C THR A 110 27.30 10.42 -5.58
N GLN A 111 26.88 10.66 -4.33
CA GLN A 111 26.33 11.89 -3.71
C GLN A 111 24.87 12.30 -3.96
N GLY A 112 24.15 11.77 -4.95
CA GLY A 112 22.76 12.19 -5.23
C GLY A 112 21.62 11.41 -4.57
N ALA A 113 21.89 10.35 -3.78
CA ALA A 113 20.85 9.41 -3.34
C ALA A 113 19.89 9.99 -2.28
N GLU A 114 20.39 10.81 -1.36
CA GLU A 114 19.59 11.41 -0.28
C GLU A 114 18.74 12.57 -0.81
N GLU A 115 19.32 13.42 -1.66
CA GLU A 115 18.65 14.53 -2.34
C GLU A 115 17.58 14.03 -3.34
N LYS A 116 17.82 12.89 -4.00
CA LYS A 116 16.82 12.23 -4.87
C LYS A 116 15.77 11.45 -4.10
N ALA A 117 16.08 10.86 -2.94
CA ALA A 117 15.05 10.29 -2.07
C ALA A 117 14.10 11.38 -1.58
N GLU A 118 14.61 12.58 -1.29
CA GLU A 118 13.81 13.74 -0.96
C GLU A 118 13.02 14.29 -2.17
N ALA A 119 13.61 14.31 -3.36
CA ALA A 119 12.93 14.71 -4.59
C ALA A 119 11.81 13.73 -4.99
N LEU A 120 12.07 12.41 -4.91
CA LEU A 120 11.11 11.35 -5.14
C LEU A 120 9.99 11.39 -4.09
N ALA A 121 10.33 11.62 -2.81
CA ALA A 121 9.34 11.84 -1.76
C ALA A 121 8.49 13.10 -1.98
N LYS A 122 9.06 14.17 -2.55
CA LYS A 122 8.35 15.40 -2.96
C LYS A 122 7.46 15.19 -4.19
N GLU A 123 7.88 14.35 -5.14
CA GLU A 123 7.07 13.98 -6.31
C GLU A 123 5.91 13.05 -5.91
N LEU A 124 6.18 12.10 -5.00
CA LEU A 124 5.17 11.28 -4.30
C LEU A 124 4.25 12.11 -3.38
N PHE A 125 4.63 13.35 -3.05
CA PHE A 125 3.78 14.32 -2.32
C PHE A 125 2.73 14.96 -3.23
N HIS A 126 3.00 15.08 -4.54
CA HIS A 126 2.11 15.71 -5.51
C HIS A 126 1.28 14.69 -6.31
N ARG A 127 1.71 13.42 -6.35
CA ARG A 127 0.96 12.31 -6.92
C ARG A 127 0.56 11.35 -5.81
N PRO A 128 -0.73 11.14 -5.52
CA PRO A 128 -1.14 10.26 -4.42
C PRO A 128 -0.76 8.79 -4.72
N GLY A 129 0.42 8.38 -4.25
CA GLY A 129 0.76 7.00 -3.90
C GLY A 129 1.11 6.04 -5.04
N SER A 130 1.60 6.51 -6.19
CA SER A 130 2.21 5.61 -7.18
C SER A 130 3.17 6.33 -8.13
N MET A 131 4.27 5.67 -8.53
CA MET A 131 5.17 6.13 -9.61
C MET A 131 4.57 5.89 -11.01
N LEU A 132 3.44 5.19 -11.08
CA LEU A 132 2.75 4.86 -12.32
C LEU A 132 1.79 5.96 -12.75
N THR A 133 1.62 6.09 -14.06
CA THR A 133 0.60 6.96 -14.63
C THR A 133 -0.79 6.33 -14.48
N SER A 134 -1.83 7.16 -14.63
CA SER A 134 -3.21 6.66 -14.58
C SER A 134 -3.49 5.57 -15.63
N ASP A 135 -2.87 5.67 -16.81
CA ASP A 135 -3.08 4.73 -17.91
C ASP A 135 -2.41 3.38 -17.63
N GLU A 136 -1.27 3.39 -16.96
CA GLU A 136 -0.55 2.17 -16.56
C GLU A 136 -1.29 1.41 -15.48
N ILE A 137 -1.78 2.15 -14.47
CA ILE A 137 -2.65 1.58 -13.44
C ILE A 137 -3.92 1.04 -14.09
N ALA A 138 -4.53 1.76 -15.04
CA ALA A 138 -5.72 1.30 -15.75
C ALA A 138 -5.45 0.00 -16.53
N ARG A 139 -4.31 -0.11 -17.20
CA ARG A 139 -3.88 -1.33 -17.89
C ARG A 139 -3.68 -2.50 -16.91
N MET A 140 -2.96 -2.30 -15.81
CA MET A 140 -2.80 -3.33 -14.77
C MET A 140 -4.13 -3.73 -14.14
N THR A 141 -5.04 -2.77 -13.95
CA THR A 141 -6.39 -2.97 -13.42
C THR A 141 -7.23 -3.83 -14.36
N GLN A 142 -7.16 -3.56 -15.66
CA GLN A 142 -7.79 -4.37 -16.70
C GLN A 142 -7.22 -5.80 -16.72
N GLU A 143 -5.90 -5.92 -16.64
CA GLU A 143 -5.19 -7.20 -16.76
C GLU A 143 -5.31 -8.11 -15.54
N SER A 144 -5.42 -7.51 -14.34
CA SER A 144 -5.71 -8.23 -13.10
C SER A 144 -7.19 -8.61 -12.96
N GLY A 145 -8.07 -8.05 -13.79
CA GLY A 145 -9.52 -8.16 -13.60
C GLY A 145 -10.02 -7.46 -12.33
N CYS A 146 -9.21 -6.58 -11.75
CA CYS A 146 -9.57 -5.77 -10.58
C CYS A 146 -10.46 -4.61 -11.02
N ALA A 147 -11.62 -4.90 -11.59
CA ALA A 147 -12.50 -3.92 -12.24
C ALA A 147 -13.24 -2.97 -11.27
N ASN A 148 -12.67 -2.68 -10.10
CA ASN A 148 -13.29 -1.83 -9.08
C ASN A 148 -12.33 -0.72 -8.62
N VAL A 149 -11.94 0.16 -9.53
CA VAL A 149 -11.92 1.55 -9.08
C VAL A 149 -13.39 1.87 -8.84
N ARG A 150 -13.80 1.91 -7.56
CA ARG A 150 -15.17 2.19 -7.18
C ARG A 150 -15.59 3.48 -7.87
N GLU A 151 -16.49 3.38 -8.85
CA GLU A 151 -16.95 4.57 -9.57
C GLU A 151 -17.76 5.46 -8.64
N ALA A 152 -17.58 6.78 -8.78
CA ALA A 152 -18.35 7.72 -7.99
C ALA A 152 -19.84 7.62 -8.38
N PRO A 153 -20.74 7.29 -7.44
CA PRO A 153 -22.16 7.17 -7.75
C PRO A 153 -22.76 8.53 -8.12
N LYS A 154 -23.78 8.50 -8.98
CA LYS A 154 -24.58 9.69 -9.30
C LYS A 154 -25.59 9.95 -8.18
N CYS A 155 -25.20 10.78 -7.21
CA CYS A 155 -25.96 10.98 -5.98
C CYS A 155 -27.40 11.44 -6.17
N PHE A 156 -27.67 12.25 -7.19
CA PHE A 156 -29.02 12.76 -7.45
C PHE A 156 -29.94 11.80 -8.21
N GLN A 157 -29.45 10.65 -8.67
CA GLN A 157 -30.29 9.65 -9.34
C GLN A 157 -31.19 8.89 -8.36
N ASN A 158 -30.75 8.77 -7.10
CA ASN A 158 -31.54 8.16 -6.03
C ASN A 158 -31.88 9.23 -4.99
N LEU A 159 -33.12 9.76 -5.04
CA LEU A 159 -33.58 10.80 -4.12
C LEU A 159 -33.52 10.38 -2.65
N TYR A 160 -33.52 9.08 -2.34
CA TYR A 160 -33.36 8.60 -0.95
C TYR A 160 -32.00 8.99 -0.36
N ASN A 161 -30.95 9.08 -1.18
CA ASN A 161 -29.60 9.45 -0.74
C ASN A 161 -29.53 10.93 -0.28
N ILE A 162 -30.55 11.74 -0.57
CA ILE A 162 -30.65 13.14 -0.12
C ILE A 162 -31.16 13.20 1.33
N PHE A 163 -32.02 12.24 1.72
CA PHE A 163 -32.72 12.28 3.01
C PHE A 163 -32.15 11.31 4.05
N VAL A 164 -31.49 10.24 3.60
CA VAL A 164 -30.96 9.18 4.48
C VAL A 164 -29.51 8.87 4.09
N ARG A 165 -28.68 8.60 5.10
CA ARG A 165 -27.30 8.15 4.89
C ARG A 165 -27.32 6.79 4.19
N THR A 166 -26.48 6.63 3.17
CA THR A 166 -26.27 5.31 2.59
C THR A 166 -25.50 4.44 3.57
N ILE A 167 -25.72 3.11 3.51
CA ILE A 167 -25.06 2.14 4.39
C ILE A 167 -23.54 2.14 4.21
N ASP A 168 -23.07 2.49 3.01
CA ASP A 168 -21.66 2.48 2.64
C ASP A 168 -21.00 3.86 2.75
N GLY A 169 -21.71 4.89 3.24
CA GLY A 169 -21.21 6.25 3.38
C GLY A 169 -21.11 7.08 2.08
N THR A 170 -21.43 6.50 0.91
CA THR A 170 -21.45 7.24 -0.35
C THR A 170 -22.43 8.41 -0.36
N CYS A 171 -22.14 9.43 -1.17
CA CYS A 171 -22.99 10.62 -1.34
C CYS A 171 -23.19 11.49 -0.10
N ASN A 172 -22.45 11.24 0.99
CA ASN A 172 -22.37 12.16 2.13
C ASN A 172 -21.77 13.51 1.67
N ASN A 173 -20.80 13.48 0.77
CA ASN A 173 -20.28 14.65 0.07
C ASN A 173 -20.70 14.65 -1.40
N PHE A 174 -21.56 15.59 -1.82
CA PHE A 174 -22.07 15.63 -3.20
C PHE A 174 -21.02 15.98 -4.25
N LYS A 175 -19.95 16.70 -3.88
CA LYS A 175 -18.86 17.06 -4.80
C LYS A 175 -17.89 15.90 -4.99
N ASN A 176 -17.63 15.15 -3.92
CA ASN A 176 -16.76 13.98 -3.90
C ASN A 176 -17.50 12.79 -3.28
N PRO A 177 -18.36 12.09 -4.06
CA PRO A 177 -19.27 11.06 -3.53
C PRO A 177 -18.64 9.91 -2.75
N LEU A 178 -17.33 9.69 -2.89
CA LEU A 178 -16.58 8.61 -2.23
C LEU A 178 -15.85 9.05 -0.96
N PHE A 179 -15.88 10.32 -0.58
CA PHE A 179 -15.22 10.79 0.64
C PHE A 179 -15.88 10.20 1.89
N GLY A 180 -15.12 9.42 2.64
CA GLY A 180 -15.61 8.72 3.84
C GLY A 180 -16.46 7.49 3.53
N ALA A 181 -16.55 7.06 2.26
CA ALA A 181 -17.23 5.81 1.92
C ALA A 181 -16.38 4.60 2.34
N SER A 182 -17.04 3.53 2.79
CA SER A 182 -16.38 2.27 3.16
C SER A 182 -15.71 1.61 1.94
N GLU A 183 -14.78 0.68 2.18
CA GLU A 183 -14.03 -0.02 1.12
C GLU A 183 -13.25 0.93 0.19
N THR A 184 -12.87 2.09 0.70
CA THR A 184 -11.96 3.02 0.02
C THR A 184 -10.62 3.08 0.76
N LYS A 185 -9.58 3.55 0.08
CA LYS A 185 -8.24 3.67 0.67
C LYS A 185 -8.23 4.71 1.79
N PHE A 186 -7.42 4.47 2.83
CA PHE A 186 -7.14 5.48 3.85
C PHE A 186 -6.50 6.72 3.24
N THR A 187 -6.88 7.90 3.76
CA THR A 187 -6.23 9.16 3.42
C THR A 187 -4.89 9.24 4.14
N ARG A 188 -3.82 9.55 3.41
CA ARG A 188 -2.49 9.76 3.98
C ARG A 188 -2.34 11.22 4.41
N LEU A 189 -2.11 11.45 5.70
CA LEU A 189 -1.80 12.80 6.24
C LEU A 189 -0.34 13.21 5.99
N CYS A 190 0.54 12.22 5.88
CA CYS A 190 1.96 12.37 5.56
C CYS A 190 2.35 11.35 4.48
N PRO A 191 3.44 11.58 3.72
CA PRO A 191 3.96 10.59 2.79
C PRO A 191 4.24 9.24 3.47
N PRO A 192 4.03 8.12 2.75
CA PRO A 192 4.46 6.82 3.24
C PRO A 192 5.98 6.79 3.43
N PHE A 193 6.45 5.96 4.36
CA PHE A 193 7.87 5.75 4.59
C PHE A 193 8.24 4.26 4.62
N TYR A 194 8.31 3.68 3.42
CA TYR A 194 8.74 2.30 3.19
C TYR A 194 10.27 2.21 3.06
N GLU A 195 10.84 1.02 3.26
CA GLU A 195 12.30 0.81 3.22
C GLU A 195 12.89 1.01 1.80
N ASP A 196 12.14 0.65 0.77
CA ASP A 196 12.49 0.87 -0.63
C ASP A 196 11.82 2.10 -1.25
N GLY A 197 11.01 2.83 -0.46
CA GLY A 197 10.21 3.97 -0.92
C GLY A 197 8.89 3.60 -1.60
N ILE A 198 8.58 2.31 -1.72
CA ILE A 198 7.41 1.81 -2.46
C ILE A 198 6.45 1.10 -1.51
N ASP A 199 6.87 -0.04 -0.96
CA ASP A 199 5.99 -0.89 -0.14
C ASP A 199 6.74 -1.83 0.80
N SER A 200 8.05 -1.97 0.67
CA SER A 200 8.86 -2.79 1.55
C SER A 200 8.69 -2.35 2.99
N LEU A 201 8.26 -3.29 3.84
CA LEU A 201 8.21 -3.07 5.27
C LEU A 201 9.61 -2.78 5.80
N ARG A 202 9.67 -1.85 6.74
CA ARG A 202 10.89 -1.50 7.46
C ARG A 202 11.46 -2.74 8.15
N GLY A 203 12.66 -3.16 7.74
CA GLY A 203 13.34 -4.33 8.31
C GLY A 203 13.40 -5.54 7.39
N ASP A 204 12.78 -5.50 6.21
CA ASP A 204 12.82 -6.60 5.24
C ASP A 204 14.25 -6.85 4.72
N ILE A 205 15.01 -5.79 4.41
CA ILE A 205 16.41 -5.91 3.95
C ILE A 205 17.31 -6.49 5.05
N GLN A 206 17.04 -6.18 6.32
CA GLN A 206 17.79 -6.72 7.46
C GLN A 206 17.50 -8.21 7.68
N GLY A 207 16.23 -8.62 7.56
CA GLY A 207 15.86 -10.04 7.63
C GLY A 207 16.61 -10.89 6.60
N LYS A 208 16.97 -10.28 5.46
CA LYS A 208 17.74 -10.91 4.37
C LYS A 208 19.26 -10.84 4.56
N THR A 209 19.78 -9.82 5.23
CA THR A 209 21.24 -9.56 5.37
C THR A 209 21.82 -9.96 6.73
N GLY A 210 21.00 -10.23 7.74
CA GLY A 210 21.43 -10.69 9.08
C GLY A 210 22.03 -9.62 9.99
N ASN A 211 22.15 -8.37 9.53
CA ASN A 211 22.72 -7.27 10.31
C ASN A 211 21.64 -6.62 11.19
N LEU A 212 21.66 -6.95 12.48
CA LEU A 212 20.61 -6.60 13.45
C LEU A 212 20.79 -5.21 14.09
N PHE A 213 21.97 -4.57 13.97
CA PHE A 213 22.31 -3.31 14.64
C PHE A 213 23.14 -2.36 13.76
N SER A 214 22.64 -1.15 13.55
CA SER A 214 23.28 0.02 12.95
C SER A 214 22.72 1.23 13.70
N LEU A 215 23.57 2.24 13.85
CA LEU A 215 23.49 3.21 14.95
C LEU A 215 22.69 4.48 14.61
N SER A 216 21.97 4.51 13.48
CA SER A 216 21.17 5.66 13.08
C SER A 216 19.69 5.36 13.27
N ALA A 217 18.99 6.17 14.07
CA ALA A 217 17.58 5.99 14.44
C ALA A 217 16.60 6.00 13.25
N TYR A 218 17.09 6.27 12.03
CA TYR A 218 16.31 6.34 10.79
C TYR A 218 16.91 5.55 9.63
N VAL A 219 18.05 4.89 9.83
CA VAL A 219 18.66 3.97 8.86
C VAL A 219 18.56 2.57 9.46
N PRO A 220 18.12 1.54 8.70
CA PRO A 220 18.20 0.13 9.08
C PRO A 220 19.36 -0.13 10.05
N PRO A 221 19.03 -0.50 11.31
CA PRO A 221 17.98 -1.41 11.68
C PRO A 221 16.92 -0.89 12.64
N ALA A 222 15.69 -1.38 12.42
CA ALA A 222 14.60 -1.24 13.36
C ALA A 222 14.61 -2.47 14.30
N PRO A 223 14.61 -2.29 15.63
CA PRO A 223 14.57 -3.42 16.54
C PRO A 223 13.30 -4.25 16.32
N SER A 224 13.40 -5.58 16.49
CA SER A 224 12.24 -6.48 16.36
C SER A 224 11.08 -6.00 17.24
N ALA A 225 9.86 -5.94 16.68
CA ALA A 225 8.65 -5.60 17.43
C ALA A 225 8.47 -6.49 18.67
N ARG A 226 8.90 -7.77 18.61
CA ARG A 226 8.85 -8.68 19.75
C ARG A 226 9.88 -8.32 20.83
N LEU A 227 11.05 -7.83 20.43
CA LEU A 227 12.06 -7.35 21.37
C LEU A 227 11.53 -6.14 22.14
N ILE A 228 11.03 -5.12 21.43
CA ILE A 228 10.41 -3.92 22.02
C ILE A 228 9.27 -4.30 22.97
N SER A 229 8.38 -5.20 22.52
CA SER A 229 7.28 -5.70 23.34
C SER A 229 7.78 -6.30 24.67
N LYS A 230 8.87 -7.07 24.64
CA LYS A 230 9.43 -7.72 25.83
C LYS A 230 10.26 -6.80 26.73
N THR A 231 10.98 -5.84 26.16
CA THR A 231 11.95 -5.03 26.90
C THR A 231 11.40 -3.69 27.35
N ILE A 232 10.42 -3.12 26.63
CA ILE A 232 9.90 -1.76 26.87
C ILE A 232 8.44 -1.81 27.32
N ILE A 233 7.58 -2.54 26.60
CA ILE A 233 6.12 -2.52 26.84
C ILE A 233 5.74 -3.46 27.99
N PHE A 234 6.37 -4.63 28.08
CA PHE A 234 6.01 -5.65 29.05
C PHE A 234 6.19 -5.13 30.48
N ARG A 235 5.13 -5.29 31.27
CA ARG A 235 5.09 -4.97 32.69
C ARG A 235 4.59 -6.18 33.46
N ASN A 236 5.12 -6.37 34.66
CA ASN A 236 4.75 -7.47 35.55
C ASN A 236 3.81 -7.00 36.69
N ASP A 237 3.38 -5.74 36.68
CA ASP A 237 2.45 -5.15 37.64
C ASP A 237 1.12 -4.78 36.95
N SER A 238 0.00 -5.12 37.60
CA SER A 238 -1.32 -4.61 37.24
C SER A 238 -1.54 -3.28 37.98
N ARG A 239 -1.76 -2.20 37.23
CA ARG A 239 -2.21 -0.92 37.79
C ARG A 239 -3.66 -0.72 37.42
N GLU A 240 -4.50 -0.55 38.43
CA GLU A 240 -5.88 -0.14 38.26
C GLU A 240 -5.93 1.40 38.27
N GLU A 241 -6.79 1.95 37.43
CA GLU A 241 -7.00 3.39 37.32
C GLU A 241 -8.37 3.69 37.96
N ASP A 242 -8.37 4.33 39.14
CA ASP A 242 -9.59 4.52 39.94
C ASP A 242 -10.49 5.65 39.43
N ASP A 243 -9.95 6.54 38.60
CA ASP A 243 -10.65 7.72 38.09
C ASP A 243 -11.61 7.39 36.92
N PHE A 244 -11.47 6.21 36.31
CA PHE A 244 -12.25 5.82 35.13
C PHE A 244 -12.87 4.45 35.27
N THR A 245 -14.14 4.34 34.91
CA THR A 245 -14.78 3.03 34.76
C THR A 245 -14.24 2.30 33.54
N HIS A 246 -14.29 0.97 33.57
CA HIS A 246 -13.90 0.12 32.44
C HIS A 246 -14.67 0.42 31.14
N LEU A 247 -15.84 1.07 31.25
CA LEU A 247 -16.62 1.52 30.10
C LEU A 247 -15.84 2.48 29.20
N LEU A 248 -14.88 3.24 29.74
CA LEU A 248 -14.06 4.15 28.93
C LEU A 248 -13.26 3.40 27.86
N MET A 249 -12.58 2.31 28.24
CA MET A 249 -11.83 1.47 27.30
C MET A 249 -12.77 0.84 26.27
N GLN A 250 -13.89 0.27 26.74
CA GLN A 250 -14.85 -0.41 25.87
C GLN A 250 -15.51 0.54 24.86
N TRP A 251 -15.81 1.77 25.27
CA TRP A 251 -16.34 2.80 24.39
C TRP A 251 -15.31 3.23 23.33
N GLY A 252 -14.03 3.30 23.70
CA GLY A 252 -12.94 3.52 22.74
C GLY A 252 -12.92 2.47 21.63
N GLN A 253 -12.99 1.18 21.98
CA GLN A 253 -13.04 0.09 21.00
C GLN A 253 -14.33 0.13 20.16
N PHE A 254 -15.47 0.48 20.77
CA PHE A 254 -16.73 0.61 20.03
C PHE A 254 -16.64 1.69 18.94
N LEU A 255 -16.02 2.84 19.26
CA LEU A 255 -15.81 3.91 18.29
C LEU A 255 -14.77 3.53 17.22
N ASP A 256 -13.66 2.91 17.60
CA ASP A 256 -12.64 2.41 16.68
C ASP A 256 -13.26 1.51 15.59
N HIS A 257 -14.09 0.55 16.02
CA HIS A 257 -14.79 -0.37 15.11
C HIS A 257 -15.89 0.27 14.24
N ASP A 258 -16.36 1.48 14.55
CA ASP A 258 -17.29 2.24 13.70
C ASP A 258 -16.56 3.07 12.64
N LEU A 259 -15.31 3.46 12.93
CA LEU A 259 -14.55 4.41 12.11
C LEU A 259 -13.63 3.72 11.10
N ASP A 260 -12.99 2.60 11.47
CA ASP A 260 -12.05 1.93 10.58
C ASP A 260 -11.96 0.41 10.73
N LEU A 261 -11.51 -0.21 9.64
CA LEU A 261 -11.18 -1.61 9.55
C LEU A 261 -10.19 -1.81 8.38
N SER A 262 -8.99 -2.30 8.68
CA SER A 262 -8.05 -2.78 7.67
C SER A 262 -8.07 -4.32 7.62
N PRO A 263 -8.80 -4.95 6.67
CA PRO A 263 -8.79 -6.39 6.54
C PRO A 263 -7.39 -6.90 6.14
N GLU A 264 -7.02 -8.08 6.63
CA GLU A 264 -5.80 -8.81 6.25
C GLU A 264 -5.86 -9.42 4.85
#